data_AF-A0A8T6C0Y4-F1
#
_entry.id   AF-A0A8T6C0Y4-F1
#
_cell.length_a   1.000
_cell.length_b   1.000
_cell.length_c   1.000
_cell.angle_alpha   90.00
_cell.angle_beta   90.00
_cell.angle_gamma   90.00
#
_symmetry.space_group_name_H-M   'P 1'
#
loop_
_entity.id
_entity.type
_entity.pdbx_description
1 polymer ?
#
loop_
_entity_poly.entity_id
_entity_poly.type
_entity_poly.pdbx_seq_one_letter_code
_entity_poly.pdbx_strand_id
1 'polypeptide(L)' 'MARRAVRRLLLTLVGLAAIAASLIACASDDADPLSLEDAVGQMLLIGFRGETLDDETTALLEEISPGGVILFDYDGPSGG' A
#
# COMPACT_ATOMS: atom_id res chain seq x y z
N MET A 1 36.68 -23.04 -26.04
CA MET A 1 35.29 -22.55 -26.23
C MET A 1 34.36 -22.84 -25.05
N ALA A 2 34.44 -24.02 -24.40
CA ALA A 2 33.55 -24.43 -23.30
C ALA A 2 33.41 -23.43 -22.13
N ARG A 3 34.49 -22.80 -21.66
CA ARG A 3 34.44 -21.86 -20.51
C ARG A 3 33.60 -20.59 -20.75
N ARG A 4 33.52 -20.12 -22.00
CA ARG A 4 32.70 -18.95 -22.38
C ARG A 4 31.22 -19.34 -22.49
N ALA A 5 30.91 -20.57 -22.91
CA ALA A 5 29.56 -21.11 -22.96
C ALA A 5 29.00 -21.36 -21.55
N VAL A 6 29.79 -21.96 -20.65
CA VAL A 6 29.40 -22.22 -19.26
C VAL A 6 29.15 -20.92 -18.49
N ARG A 7 29.98 -19.89 -18.67
CA ARG A 7 29.76 -18.57 -18.04
C ARG A 7 28.48 -17.89 -18.51
N ARG A 8 28.15 -17.98 -19.82
CA ARG A 8 26.89 -17.44 -20.36
C ARG A 8 25.68 -18.17 -19.79
N LEU A 9 25.75 -19.51 -19.70
CA LEU A 9 24.69 -20.34 -19.12
C LEU A 9 24.46 -20.05 -17.64
N LEU A 10 25.53 -19.87 -16.85
CA LEU A 10 25.42 -19.50 -15.44
C LEU A 10 24.78 -18.12 -15.24
N LEU A 11 25.16 -17.13 -16.05
CA LEU A 11 24.57 -15.78 -15.96
C LEU A 11 23.07 -15.78 -16.29
N THR A 12 22.64 -16.55 -17.29
CA THR A 12 21.22 -16.68 -17.63
C THR A 12 20.40 -17.37 -16.54
N LEU A 13 20.97 -18.38 -15.87
CA LEU A 13 20.29 -19.08 -14.78
C LEU A 13 20.12 -18.21 -13.54
N VAL A 14 21.14 -17.40 -13.19
CA VAL A 14 21.04 -16.44 -12.08
C VAL A 14 20.00 -15.36 -12.37
N GLY A 15 19.97 -14.83 -13.60
CA GLY A 15 18.95 -13.86 -14.01
C GLY A 15 17.54 -14.44 -13.95
N LEU A 16 17.33 -15.66 -14.43
CA LEU A 16 16.04 -16.35 -14.37
C LEU A 16 15.59 -16.60 -12.92
N ALA A 17 16.52 -17.02 -12.05
CA ALA A 17 16.23 -17.24 -10.64
C ALA A 17 15.84 -15.93 -9.91
N ALA A 18 16.49 -14.80 -10.24
CA ALA A 18 16.14 -13.50 -9.66
C ALA A 18 14.74 -13.01 -10.09
N ILE A 19 14.38 -13.25 -11.36
CA ILE A 19 13.03 -12.95 -11.88
C ILE A 19 11.98 -13.83 -11.20
N ALA A 20 12.26 -15.14 -11.06
CA ALA A 20 11.36 -16.06 -10.38
C ALA A 20 11.15 -15.70 -8.91
N ALA A 21 12.20 -15.29 -8.20
CA ALA A 21 12.10 -14.84 -6.81
C ALA A 21 11.22 -13.59 -6.65
N SER A 22 11.32 -12.64 -7.61
CA SER A 22 10.49 -11.43 -7.60
C SER A 22 9.00 -11.74 -7.79
N LEU A 23 8.67 -12.72 -8.66
CA LEU A 23 7.28 -13.14 -8.89
C LEU A 23 6.67 -13.84 -7.66
N ILE A 24 7.46 -14.62 -6.92
CA ILE A 24 6.99 -15.32 -5.71
C ILE A 24 6.66 -14.32 -4.60
N ALA A 25 7.46 -13.25 -4.44
CA ALA A 25 7.24 -12.24 -3.40
C ALA A 25 5.96 -11.40 -3.60
N CYS A 26 5.47 -11.25 -4.84
CA CYS A 26 4.22 -10.55 -5.12
C CYS A 26 2.97 -11.44 -4.97
N ALA A 27 3.15 -12.76 -4.90
CA ALA A 27 2.05 -13.73 -4.91
C ALA A 27 1.64 -14.20 -3.51
N SER A 28 2.37 -13.80 -2.46
CA SER A 28 1.97 -14.03 -1.08
C SER A 28 0.84 -13.07 -0.70
N ASP A 29 -0.38 -13.50 -0.98
CA ASP A 29 -1.63 -12.94 -0.45
C ASP A 29 -1.79 -13.43 1.01
N ASP A 30 -0.80 -13.11 1.86
CA ASP A 30 -0.81 -13.38 3.31
C ASP A 30 -1.50 -12.22 4.07
N ALA A 31 -2.44 -11.53 3.43
CA ALA A 31 -3.28 -10.57 4.12
C ALA A 31 -4.38 -11.36 4.83
N ASP A 32 -4.32 -11.41 6.17
CA ASP A 32 -5.46 -11.87 6.96
C ASP A 32 -6.72 -11.12 6.49
N PRO A 33 -7.86 -11.81 6.33
CA PRO A 33 -9.09 -11.16 5.91
C PRO A 33 -9.44 -10.08 6.94
N LEU A 34 -9.62 -8.85 6.45
CA LEU A 34 -10.04 -7.71 7.27
C LEU A 34 -11.32 -8.04 8.04
N SER A 35 -11.46 -7.46 9.24
CA SER A 35 -12.76 -7.42 9.91
C SER A 35 -13.78 -6.71 9.02
N LEU A 36 -15.08 -6.91 9.28
CA LEU A 36 -16.10 -6.21 8.50
C LEU A 36 -16.00 -4.69 8.70
N GLU A 37 -15.70 -4.28 9.94
CA GLU A 37 -15.50 -2.91 10.35
C GLU A 37 -14.32 -2.28 9.57
N ASP A 38 -13.16 -2.94 9.53
CA ASP A 38 -12.00 -2.46 8.79
C ASP A 38 -12.25 -2.46 7.28
N ALA A 39 -12.94 -3.49 6.75
CA ALA A 39 -13.30 -3.54 5.34
C ALA A 39 -14.23 -2.38 4.94
N VAL A 40 -15.17 -2.00 5.81
CA VAL A 40 -16.01 -0.81 5.62
C VAL A 40 -15.17 0.46 5.73
N GLY A 41 -14.27 0.55 6.71
CA GLY A 41 -13.32 1.66 6.84
C GLY A 41 -12.54 1.90 5.54
N GLN A 42 -12.00 0.84 4.94
CA GLN A 42 -11.27 0.90 3.67
C GLN A 42 -12.09 1.41 2.47
N MET A 43 -13.43 1.46 2.56
CA MET A 43 -14.30 2.03 1.53
C MET A 43 -14.56 3.54 1.71
N LEU A 44 -14.09 4.14 2.80
CA LEU A 44 -14.32 5.54 3.14
C LEU A 44 -13.14 6.43 2.76
N LEU A 45 -13.46 7.65 2.31
CA LEU A 45 -12.52 8.77 2.23
C LEU A 45 -12.94 9.85 3.22
N ILE A 46 -12.06 10.21 4.16
CA ILE A 46 -12.34 11.20 5.20
C ILE A 46 -11.57 12.49 4.94
N GLY A 47 -12.28 13.61 4.99
CA GLY A 47 -11.72 14.94 4.84
C GLY A 47 -11.28 15.57 6.15
N PHE A 48 -10.10 16.20 6.19
CA PHE A 48 -9.70 17.06 7.31
C PHE A 48 -8.90 18.28 6.83
N ARG A 49 -8.70 19.25 7.74
CA ARG A 49 -8.08 20.53 7.42
C ARG A 49 -6.58 20.54 7.67
N GLY A 50 -5.83 21.13 6.74
CA GLY A 50 -4.39 21.33 6.85
C GLY A 50 -3.54 20.11 6.49
N GLU A 51 -2.22 20.24 6.67
CA GLU A 51 -1.22 19.21 6.34
C GLU A 51 -0.75 18.40 7.56
N THR A 52 -1.30 18.71 8.73
CA THR A 52 -0.92 18.10 10.02
C THR A 52 -2.13 17.50 10.71
N LEU A 53 -1.95 16.35 11.34
CA LEU A 53 -2.97 15.73 12.17
C LEU A 53 -2.96 16.35 13.57
N ASP A 54 -4.14 16.73 14.06
CA ASP A 54 -4.37 17.03 15.47
C ASP A 54 -4.84 15.77 16.21
N ASP A 55 -4.97 15.87 17.53
CA ASP A 55 -5.33 14.73 18.38
C ASP A 55 -6.73 14.18 18.05
N GLU A 56 -7.68 15.05 17.70
CA GLU A 56 -9.05 14.66 17.35
C GLU A 56 -9.10 13.90 16.03
N THR A 57 -8.46 14.43 14.99
CA THR A 57 -8.35 13.77 13.69
C THR A 57 -7.58 12.47 13.79
N THR A 58 -6.51 12.42 14.59
CA THR A 58 -5.74 11.21 14.83
C THR A 58 -6.61 10.12 15.44
N ALA A 59 -7.34 10.43 16.51
CA ALA A 59 -8.24 9.47 17.15
C ALA A 59 -9.33 8.96 16.18
N LEU A 60 -9.90 9.84 15.35
CA LEU A 60 -10.91 9.47 14.36
C LEU A 60 -10.35 8.52 13.29
N LEU A 61 -9.15 8.79 12.77
CA LEU A 61 -8.52 7.96 11.74
C LEU A 61 -8.12 6.59 12.30
N GLU A 62 -7.67 6.52 13.55
CA GLU A 62 -7.37 5.26 14.24
C GLU A 62 -8.61 4.41 14.48
N GLU A 63 -9.74 5.05 14.84
CA GLU A 63 -11.00 4.35 15.09
C GLU A 63 -11.62 3.79 13.79
N ILE A 64 -11.60 4.57 12.71
CA ILE A 64 -12.31 4.21 11.47
C ILE A 64 -11.41 3.43 10.51
N SER A 65 -10.09 3.61 10.58
CA SER A 65 -9.12 3.02 9.63
C SER A 65 -9.54 3.21 8.16
N PRO A 66 -9.72 4.47 7.69
CA PRO A 66 -10.26 4.74 6.36
C PRO A 66 -9.29 4.32 5.24
N GLY A 67 -9.84 4.02 4.06
CA GLY A 67 -9.06 3.67 2.88
C GLY A 67 -8.31 4.86 2.26
N GLY A 68 -8.71 6.08 2.60
CA GLY A 68 -8.01 7.29 2.20
C GLY A 68 -8.44 8.54 2.95
N VAL A 69 -7.66 9.60 2.79
CA VAL A 69 -7.93 10.92 3.37
C VAL A 69 -7.88 12.01 2.30
N ILE A 70 -8.63 13.09 2.51
CA ILE A 70 -8.65 14.28 1.66
C ILE A 70 -8.22 15.49 2.48
N LEU A 71 -7.20 16.21 2.03
CA LEU A 71 -6.74 17.44 2.68
C LEU A 71 -7.48 18.65 2.13
N PHE A 72 -8.02 19.47 3.02
CA PHE A 72 -8.68 20.73 2.69
C PHE A 72 -7.88 21.91 3.23
N ASP A 73 -7.72 22.95 2.39
CA ASP A 73 -7.05 24.20 2.76
C ASP A 73 -8.02 25.20 3.43
N TYR A 74 -9.31 25.10 3.09
CA TYR A 74 -10.36 25.95 3.64
C TYR A 74 -11.71 25.22 3.68
N ASP A 75 -12.56 25.65 4.61
CA ASP A 75 -13.94 25.16 4.70
C ASP A 75 -14.78 25.80 3.60
N GLY A 76 -15.58 24.99 2.90
CA GLY A 76 -16.59 25.50 1.98
C GLY A 76 -17.67 26.29 2.72
N PRO A 77 -18.45 27.15 2.03
CA PRO A 77 -19.56 27.85 2.67
C PRO A 77 -20.56 26.85 3.26
N SER A 78 -20.54 26.73 4.59
CA SER A 78 -21.57 26.03 5.35
C SER A 78 -22.78 26.95 5.42
N GLY A 79 -23.80 26.69 4.61
CA GLY A 79 -25.05 27.42 4.67
C GLY A 79 -25.78 27.10 5.98
N GLY A 80 -25.50 27.89 7.02
CA GLY A 80 -26.11 27.84 8.35
C GLY A 80 -26.08 29.21 9.01
#